data_AF-A0A1V5X3Q7-F1
#
_entry.id   AF-A0A1V5X3Q7-F1
#
_cell.length_a   1.000
_cell.length_b   1.000
_cell.length_c   1.000
_cell.angle_alpha   90.00
_cell.angle_beta   90.00
_cell.angle_gamma   90.00
#
_symmetry.space_group_name_H-M   'P 1'
#
loop_
_entity.id
_entity.type
_entity.pdbx_description
1 polymer ?
#
loop_
_entity_poly.entity_id
_entity_poly.type
_entity_poly.pdbx_seq_one_letter_code
_entity_poly.pdbx_strand_id
1 'polypeptide(L)'
;MKVLNLTQHAGSVDQTGLVEPSAEQKKRIIALISFEEIPSLEEMETRAQELAKMASGYSAVMIGGAPYFQAPLERALLKIGVKPLYAFSKRESVDERLPDGSVRKTTVFRHVGWVAPYGLPPKNV
;
A
#
# COMPACT_ATOMS: atom_id res chain seq x y z
N MET A 1 14.22 -6.15 4.60
CA MET A 1 12.88 -6.05 5.24
C MET A 1 11.85 -6.56 4.24
N LYS A 2 10.92 -7.43 4.65
CA LYS A 2 9.81 -7.89 3.78
C LYS A 2 8.56 -7.07 4.12
N VAL A 3 7.96 -6.45 3.11
CA VAL A 3 6.74 -5.63 3.24
C VAL A 3 5.62 -6.31 2.47
N LEU A 4 4.55 -6.76 3.12
CA LEU A 4 3.42 -7.36 2.39
C LEU A 4 2.57 -6.27 1.71
N ASN A 5 2.20 -6.48 0.44
CA ASN A 5 1.31 -5.55 -0.27
C ASN A 5 -0.17 -5.79 0.10
N LEU A 6 -0.78 -4.89 0.88
CA LEU A 6 -2.21 -4.89 1.19
C LEU A 6 -3.02 -3.90 0.35
N THR A 7 -2.47 -3.40 -0.75
CA THR A 7 -3.17 -2.48 -1.65
C THR A 7 -3.84 -3.21 -2.81
N GLN A 8 -4.73 -2.50 -3.52
CA GLN A 8 -5.46 -3.03 -4.66
C GLN A 8 -4.53 -3.44 -5.81
N HIS A 9 -3.53 -2.61 -6.11
CA HIS A 9 -2.67 -2.80 -7.27
C HIS A 9 -1.46 -3.66 -6.93
N ALA A 10 -0.93 -4.37 -7.92
CA ALA A 10 0.40 -4.96 -7.80
C ALA A 10 1.43 -3.83 -7.67
N GLY A 11 2.45 -4.04 -6.85
CA GLY A 11 3.56 -3.12 -6.75
C GLY A 11 4.38 -3.06 -8.04
N SER A 12 5.09 -1.97 -8.23
CA SER A 12 6.02 -1.84 -9.34
C SER A 12 7.33 -2.57 -9.05
N VAL A 13 8.07 -2.89 -10.12
CA VAL A 13 9.39 -3.56 -10.05
C VAL A 13 10.38 -2.79 -9.16
N ASP A 14 10.21 -1.47 -9.05
CA ASP A 14 11.08 -0.59 -8.26
C ASP A 14 10.89 -0.72 -6.72
N GLN A 15 9.84 -1.42 -6.26
CA GLN A 15 9.54 -1.59 -4.83
C GLN A 15 10.30 -2.78 -4.22
N THR A 16 11.62 -2.66 -4.13
CA THR A 16 12.49 -3.71 -3.57
C THR A 16 12.06 -4.11 -2.16
N GLY A 17 11.84 -5.41 -1.93
CA GLY A 17 11.41 -5.96 -0.63
C GLY A 17 9.89 -6.01 -0.42
N LEU A 18 9.10 -5.51 -1.37
CA LEU A 18 7.67 -5.75 -1.43
C LEU A 18 7.39 -7.22 -1.76
N VAL A 19 6.46 -7.81 -1.02
CA VAL A 19 5.97 -9.17 -1.20
C VAL A 19 4.53 -9.06 -1.65
N GLU A 20 4.25 -9.54 -2.86
CA GLU A 20 2.86 -9.68 -3.30
C GLU A 20 2.19 -10.86 -2.60
N PRO A 21 0.94 -10.71 -2.13
CA PRO A 21 0.14 -11.82 -1.64
C PRO A 21 -0.16 -12.82 -2.76
N SER A 22 -0.57 -14.04 -2.41
CA SER A 22 -1.07 -14.99 -3.40
C SER A 22 -2.30 -14.42 -4.14
N ALA A 23 -2.63 -14.94 -5.31
CA ALA A 23 -3.78 -14.46 -6.08
C ALA A 23 -5.10 -14.53 -5.29
N GLU A 24 -5.26 -15.56 -4.46
CA GLU A 24 -6.43 -15.72 -3.59
C GLU A 24 -6.45 -14.72 -2.44
N GLN A 25 -5.31 -14.52 -1.78
CA GLN A 25 -5.16 -13.49 -0.75
C GLN A 25 -5.37 -12.08 -1.33
N LYS A 26 -4.87 -11.80 -2.53
CA LYS A 26 -5.05 -10.51 -3.23
C LYS A 26 -6.54 -10.23 -3.48
N LYS A 27 -7.29 -11.22 -3.97
CA LYS A 27 -8.75 -11.08 -4.16
C LYS A 27 -9.44 -10.71 -2.84
N ARG A 28 -9.08 -11.39 -1.75
CA ARG A 28 -9.65 -11.11 -0.43
C ARG A 28 -9.26 -9.72 0.09
N ILE A 29 -8.00 -9.31 -0.10
CA ILE A 29 -7.54 -7.95 0.24
C ILE A 29 -8.36 -6.90 -0.51
N ILE A 30 -8.54 -7.07 -1.82
CA ILE A 30 -9.33 -6.14 -2.66
C ILE A 30 -10.77 -6.04 -2.15
N ALA A 31 -11.40 -7.17 -1.80
CA ALA A 31 -12.75 -7.19 -1.25
C ALA A 31 -12.84 -6.44 0.08
N LEU A 32 -11.84 -6.56 0.95
CA LEU A 32 -11.83 -5.90 2.26
C LEU A 32 -11.60 -4.39 2.19
N ILE A 33 -10.81 -3.91 1.22
CA ILE A 33 -10.51 -2.47 1.06
C ILE A 33 -11.48 -1.73 0.13
N SER A 34 -12.32 -2.44 -0.61
CA SER A 34 -13.32 -1.86 -1.52
C SER A 34 -14.66 -1.70 -0.83
N PHE A 35 -15.21 -0.50 -0.86
CA PHE A 35 -16.51 -0.16 -0.27
C PHE A 35 -17.42 0.35 -1.39
N GLU A 36 -18.57 -0.31 -1.59
CA GLU A 36 -19.56 0.10 -2.60
C GLU A 36 -20.52 1.17 -2.06
N GLU A 37 -20.74 1.18 -0.74
CA GLU A 37 -21.59 2.11 -0.01
C GLU A 37 -20.78 2.82 1.08
N ILE A 38 -21.35 3.88 1.69
CA ILE A 38 -20.74 4.55 2.84
C ILE A 38 -20.64 3.54 4.00
N PRO A 39 -19.43 3.15 4.44
CA PRO A 39 -19.30 2.12 5.46
C PRO A 39 -19.63 2.64 6.85
N SER A 40 -20.16 1.75 7.68
CA SER A 40 -20.29 2.03 9.11
C SER A 40 -18.92 1.95 9.81
N LEU A 41 -18.83 2.53 11.01
CA LEU A 41 -17.63 2.39 11.84
C LEU A 41 -17.33 0.93 12.16
N GLU A 42 -18.37 0.13 12.47
CA GLU A 42 -18.25 -1.29 12.78
C GLU A 42 -17.76 -2.10 11.57
N GLU A 43 -18.24 -1.79 10.37
CA GLU A 43 -17.78 -2.43 9.15
C GLU A 43 -16.30 -2.16 8.89
N MET A 44 -15.88 -0.89 9.03
CA MET A 44 -14.47 -0.53 8.89
C MET A 44 -13.60 -1.22 9.95
N GLU A 45 -14.03 -1.28 11.20
CA GLU A 45 -13.28 -1.97 12.25
C GLU A 45 -13.15 -3.48 11.98
N THR A 46 -14.24 -4.12 11.54
CA THR A 46 -14.27 -5.54 11.23
C THR A 46 -13.32 -5.86 10.07
N ARG A 47 -13.42 -5.13 8.96
CA ARG A 47 -12.56 -5.32 7.78
C ARG A 47 -11.09 -5.03 8.09
N ALA A 48 -10.81 -4.00 8.89
CA ALA A 48 -9.45 -3.67 9.33
C ALA A 48 -8.83 -4.81 10.16
N GLN A 49 -9.59 -5.40 11.08
CA GLN A 49 -9.15 -6.54 11.87
C GLN A 49 -8.90 -7.78 11.00
N GLU A 50 -9.73 -8.02 9.99
CA GLU A 50 -9.49 -9.13 9.04
C GLU A 50 -8.21 -8.94 8.22
N LEU A 51 -7.98 -7.73 7.70
CA LEU A 51 -6.73 -7.41 6.99
C LEU A 51 -5.51 -7.55 7.90
N ALA A 52 -5.60 -7.10 9.15
CA ALA A 52 -4.53 -7.26 10.12
C ALA A 52 -4.23 -8.76 10.37
N LYS A 53 -5.25 -9.59 10.54
CA LYS A 53 -5.06 -11.06 10.67
C LYS A 53 -4.32 -11.64 9.47
N MET A 54 -4.65 -11.23 8.25
CA MET A 54 -3.95 -11.66 7.03
C MET A 54 -2.48 -11.24 6.99
N ALA A 55 -2.12 -10.16 7.68
CA ALA A 55 -0.75 -9.67 7.81
C ALA A 55 0.04 -10.30 8.98
N SER A 56 -0.57 -11.22 9.74
CA SER A 56 0.11 -11.89 10.86
C SER A 56 1.36 -12.61 10.38
N GLY A 57 2.49 -12.41 11.08
CA GLY A 57 3.79 -12.97 10.72
C GLY A 57 4.66 -12.06 9.83
N TYR A 58 4.15 -10.93 9.37
CA TYR A 58 4.95 -9.90 8.69
C TYR A 58 5.39 -8.81 9.68
N SER A 59 6.60 -8.27 9.49
CA SER A 59 7.05 -7.12 10.30
C SER A 59 6.46 -5.79 9.82
N ALA A 60 6.06 -5.72 8.55
CA ALA A 60 5.46 -4.53 7.96
C ALA A 60 4.60 -4.85 6.73
N VAL A 61 3.67 -3.95 6.44
CA VAL A 61 2.78 -4.00 5.28
C VAL A 61 2.71 -2.64 4.60
N MET A 62 2.51 -2.66 3.28
CA MET A 62 2.15 -1.50 2.50
C MET A 62 0.62 -1.37 2.52
N ILE A 63 0.12 -0.21 2.96
CA ILE A 63 -1.29 0.17 2.91
C ILE A 63 -1.49 1.41 2.02
N GLY A 64 -2.73 1.65 1.63
CA GLY A 64 -3.12 2.79 0.79
C GLY A 64 -4.56 2.67 0.32
N GLY A 65 -5.06 3.71 -0.35
CA GLY A 65 -6.44 3.77 -0.85
C GLY A 65 -7.30 4.74 -0.04
N ALA A 66 -8.53 4.33 0.28
CA ALA A 66 -9.54 5.18 0.92
C ALA A 66 -9.04 5.79 2.25
N PRO A 67 -8.88 7.13 2.36
CA PRO A 67 -8.34 7.77 3.55
C PRO A 67 -9.14 7.49 4.83
N TYR A 68 -10.48 7.42 4.74
CA TYR A 68 -11.36 7.15 5.87
C TYR A 68 -11.14 5.76 6.52
N PHE A 69 -10.59 4.80 5.76
CA PHE A 69 -10.34 3.44 6.21
C PHE A 69 -8.91 3.22 6.74
N GLN A 70 -7.98 4.12 6.42
CA GLN A 70 -6.58 3.94 6.79
C GLN A 70 -6.38 3.97 8.31
N ALA A 71 -6.99 4.91 9.03
CA ALA A 71 -6.82 5.00 10.48
C ALA A 71 -7.32 3.75 11.25
N PRO A 72 -8.50 3.17 10.95
CA PRO A 72 -8.90 1.86 11.48
C PRO A 72 -7.88 0.74 11.18
N LEU A 73 -7.39 0.67 9.93
CA LEU A 73 -6.44 -0.35 9.51
C LEU A 73 -5.08 -0.22 10.22
N GLU A 74 -4.55 1.00 10.31
CA GLU A 74 -3.33 1.30 11.07
C GLU A 74 -3.44 0.81 12.51
N ARG A 75 -4.53 1.15 13.20
CA ARG A 75 -4.76 0.72 14.59
C ARG A 75 -4.78 -0.80 14.71
N ALA A 76 -5.48 -1.48 13.80
CA ALA A 76 -5.58 -2.94 13.81
C ALA A 76 -4.21 -3.61 13.59
N LEU A 77 -3.41 -3.09 12.66
CA LEU A 77 -2.05 -3.59 12.37
C LEU A 77 -1.11 -3.35 13.54
N LEU A 78 -1.11 -2.14 14.11
CA LEU A 78 -0.26 -1.79 15.25
C LEU A 78 -0.58 -2.63 16.49
N LYS A 79 -1.87 -2.94 16.72
CA LYS A 79 -2.33 -3.79 17.82
C LYS A 79 -1.72 -5.19 17.77
N ILE A 80 -1.39 -5.69 16.58
CA ILE A 80 -0.75 -7.00 16.38
C ILE A 80 0.76 -6.89 16.11
N GLY A 81 1.35 -5.70 16.30
CA GLY A 81 2.79 -5.48 16.13
C GLY A 81 3.27 -5.39 14.68
N VAL A 82 2.36 -5.26 13.71
CA VAL A 82 2.68 -5.10 12.29
C VAL A 82 2.79 -3.61 11.96
N LYS A 83 3.89 -3.19 11.33
CA LYS A 83 4.09 -1.78 10.94
C LYS A 83 3.36 -1.46 9.62
N PRO A 84 2.33 -0.59 9.62
CA PRO A 84 1.80 -0.01 8.39
C PRO A 84 2.81 0.96 7.75
N LEU A 85 2.90 0.94 6.43
CA LEU A 85 3.75 1.81 5.61
C LEU A 85 2.98 2.31 4.39
N TYR A 86 3.26 3.54 3.99
CA TYR A 86 2.82 4.15 2.74
C TYR A 86 3.96 4.18 1.74
N ALA A 87 3.67 3.88 0.47
CA ALA A 87 4.64 4.08 -0.60
C ALA A 87 4.76 5.56 -0.93
N PHE A 88 5.96 6.11 -0.86
CA PHE A 88 6.28 7.44 -1.37
C PHE A 88 6.90 7.31 -2.76
N SER A 89 6.35 8.04 -3.72
CA SER A 89 6.80 8.03 -5.11
C SER A 89 7.06 9.44 -5.60
N LYS A 90 8.17 9.63 -6.33
CA LYS A 90 8.45 10.87 -7.05
C LYS A 90 7.87 10.79 -8.45
N ARG A 91 7.26 11.89 -8.88
CA ARG A 91 6.84 12.08 -10.28
C ARG A 91 8.03 12.60 -11.07
N GLU A 92 8.37 11.92 -12.15
CA GLU A 92 9.45 12.30 -13.07
C GLU A 92 8.91 12.46 -14.49
N SER A 93 9.40 13.46 -15.23
CA SER A 93 9.12 13.61 -16.65
C SER A 93 10.30 13.04 -17.44
N VAL A 94 10.01 12.09 -18.32
CA VAL A 94 11.00 11.39 -19.14
C VAL A 94 10.67 11.64 -20.61
N ASP A 95 11.69 11.99 -21.38
CA ASP A 95 11.57 12.20 -22.82
C ASP A 95 11.92 10.91 -23.54
N GLU A 96 10.96 10.38 -24.30
CA GLU A 96 11.10 9.19 -25.12
C GLU A 96 11.20 9.61 -26.59
N ARG A 97 12.32 9.29 -27.23
CA ARG A 97 12.51 9.55 -28.67
C ARG A 97 11.77 8.49 -29.48
N LEU A 98 10.94 8.92 -30.41
CA LEU A 98 10.17 8.05 -31.29
C LEU A 98 10.93 7.79 -32.61
N PRO A 99 10.64 6.67 -33.33
CA PRO A 99 11.32 6.33 -34.58
C PRO A 99 11.17 7.38 -35.70
N ASP A 100 10.12 8.21 -35.65
CA ASP A 100 9.87 9.29 -36.60
C ASP A 100 10.64 10.59 -36.27
N GLY A 101 11.47 10.57 -35.23
CA GLY A 101 12.27 11.72 -34.77
C GLY A 101 11.53 12.65 -33.82
N SER A 102 10.25 12.42 -33.53
CA SER A 102 9.49 13.20 -32.54
C SER A 102 9.85 12.78 -31.10
N VAL A 103 9.50 13.64 -30.13
CA VAL A 103 9.72 13.39 -28.69
C VAL A 103 8.39 13.27 -27.99
N ARG A 104 8.17 12.13 -27.31
CA ARG A 104 7.04 11.92 -26.40
C ARG A 104 7.48 12.20 -24.97
N LYS A 105 6.82 13.14 -24.30
CA LYS A 105 7.00 13.36 -22.87
C LYS A 105 6.10 12.38 -22.10
N THR A 106 6.71 11.49 -21.33
CA THR A 106 6.00 10.55 -20.47
C THR A 106 6.22 10.94 -19.00
N THR A 107 5.18 10.77 -18.18
CA THR A 107 5.30 10.93 -16.73
C THR A 107 5.41 9.54 -16.10
N VAL A 108 6.47 9.32 -15.32
CA VAL A 108 6.67 8.08 -14.56
C VAL A 108 6.63 8.36 -13.06
N PHE A 109 6.16 7.39 -12.27
CA PHE A 109 6.17 7.46 -10.81
C PHE A 109 7.17 6.44 -10.29
N ARG A 110 8.29 6.91 -9.75
CA ARG A 110 9.31 6.05 -9.16
C ARG A 110 9.14 5.96 -7.66
N HIS A 111 9.06 4.75 -7.15
CA HIS A 111 9.09 4.52 -5.72
C HIS A 111 10.45 4.95 -5.16
N VAL A 112 10.44 5.73 -4.09
CA VAL A 112 11.66 6.27 -3.46
C VAL A 112 11.78 5.91 -1.98
N GLY A 113 10.72 5.37 -1.38
CA GLY A 113 10.80 4.87 -0.01
C GLY A 113 9.44 4.72 0.67
N TRP A 114 9.52 4.36 1.96
CA TRP A 114 8.36 4.09 2.80
C TRP A 114 8.15 5.21 3.82
N VAL A 115 6.90 5.59 4.04
CA VAL A 115 6.50 6.58 5.05
C VAL A 115 5.62 5.89 6.09
N ALA A 116 5.95 6.05 7.38
CA ALA A 116 5.11 5.55 8.45
C ALA A 116 3.92 6.51 8.70
N PRO A 117 2.79 6.02 9.24
CA PRO A 117 1.73 6.89 9.75
C PRO A 117 2.25 7.97 10.69
N TYR A 118 1.59 9.12 10.64
CA TYR A 118 1.87 10.24 11.54
C TYR A 118 1.74 9.80 13.02
N GLY A 119 2.65 10.26 13.87
CA GLY A 119 2.67 9.92 15.29
C GLY A 119 3.41 8.62 15.64
N LEU A 120 3.81 7.81 14.64
CA LEU A 120 4.80 6.77 14.86
C LEU A 120 6.21 7.36 14.76
N PRO A 121 7.17 6.97 15.63
CA PRO A 121 8.52 7.48 15.54
C PRO A 121 9.08 7.17 14.15
N PRO A 122 9.69 8.15 13.45
CA PRO A 122 10.42 7.89 12.23
C PRO A 122 11.61 7.02 12.62
N LYS A 123 11.46 5.70 12.54
CA LYS A 123 12.63 4.85 12.58
C LYS A 123 13.32 5.07 11.25
N ASN A 124 14.50 5.70 11.33
CA ASN A 124 15.56 5.57 10.35
C ASN A 124 15.58 4.14 9.82
N VAL A 125 15.24 3.99 8.55
CA VAL A 125 15.53 2.80 7.75
C VAL A 125 16.42 3.28 6.62
#